data_AF-A0AA42KIM3-F1
#
_entry.id   AF-A0AA42KIM3-F1
#
_cell.length_a   1.000
_cell.length_b   1.000
_cell.length_c   1.000
_cell.angle_alpha   90.00
_cell.angle_beta   90.00
_cell.angle_gamma   90.00
#
_symmetry.space_group_name_H-M   'P 1'
#
loop_
_entity.id
_entity.type
_entity.pdbx_description
1 polymer ?
#
loop_
_entity_poly.entity_id
_entity_poly.type
_entity_poly.pdbx_seq_one_letter_code
_entity_poly.pdbx_strand_id
1 'polypeptide(L)'
;MRALVELVPAWVWAGLVGLLLAGLVGGAQQIRLAAAHADLSDEKAAHSSYRTEVAERDRRAALVALEETKRRQARNEEVERNAAEQLEVAQADAASAGDALQRLELRYAESERRSRACGDSITAQLGEAAEAEARVRAHVLGRVGAAAGLYAAAADDNRVRGQACEASYDSLTQ
;
A
#
# COMPACT_ATOMS: atom_id res chain seq x y z
N MET A 1 75.44 29.01 -52.57
CA MET A 1 74.18 28.25 -52.74
C MET A 1 74.11 27.44 -54.04
N ARG A 2 74.81 27.81 -55.13
CA ARG A 2 74.78 27.05 -56.39
C ARG A 2 75.58 25.73 -56.39
N ALA A 3 76.66 25.64 -55.61
CA ALA A 3 77.54 24.46 -55.58
C ALA A 3 76.95 23.21 -54.87
N LEU A 4 75.95 23.37 -54.00
CA LEU A 4 75.30 22.24 -53.30
C LEU A 4 74.24 21.54 -54.18
N VAL A 5 73.74 22.21 -55.21
CA VAL A 5 72.66 21.71 -56.07
C VAL A 5 73.17 20.76 -57.15
N GLU A 6 74.45 20.90 -57.57
CA GLU A 6 75.06 20.08 -58.63
C GLU A 6 75.66 18.75 -58.11
N LEU A 7 75.84 18.59 -56.80
CA LEU A 7 76.45 17.39 -56.20
C LEU A 7 75.43 16.30 -55.83
N VAL A 8 74.14 16.64 -55.76
CA VAL A 8 73.09 15.74 -55.28
C VAL A 8 72.27 15.21 -56.46
N PRO A 9 72.25 13.89 -56.71
CA PRO A 9 71.46 13.30 -57.78
C PRO A 9 69.97 13.66 -57.70
N ALA A 10 69.32 13.88 -58.86
CA ALA A 10 67.92 14.31 -58.94
C ALA A 10 66.92 13.40 -58.19
N TRP A 11 67.23 12.11 -58.03
CA TRP A 11 66.39 11.16 -57.28
C TRP A 11 66.34 11.46 -55.78
N VAL A 12 67.40 12.05 -55.20
CA VAL A 12 67.44 12.44 -53.78
C VAL A 12 66.50 13.61 -53.53
N TRP A 13 66.49 14.60 -54.43
CA TRP A 13 65.54 15.71 -54.38
C TRP A 13 64.10 15.25 -54.56
N ALA A 14 63.84 14.32 -55.48
CA ALA A 14 62.52 13.71 -55.62
C ALA A 14 62.07 12.97 -54.34
N GLY A 15 62.98 12.25 -53.67
CA GLY A 15 62.72 11.59 -52.40
C GLY A 15 62.41 12.58 -51.26
N LEU A 16 63.16 13.67 -51.16
CA LEU A 16 62.91 14.72 -50.17
C LEU A 16 61.57 15.43 -50.39
N VAL A 17 61.22 15.73 -51.64
CA VAL A 17 59.91 16.31 -51.99
C VAL A 17 58.78 15.34 -51.67
N GLY A 18 58.95 14.06 -51.99
CA GLY A 18 57.97 13.00 -51.66
C GLY A 18 57.74 12.87 -50.15
N LEU A 19 58.81 12.92 -49.35
CA LEU A 19 58.73 12.86 -47.90
C LEU A 19 58.08 14.11 -47.29
N LEU A 20 58.36 15.29 -47.86
CA LEU A 20 57.72 16.55 -47.45
C LEU A 20 56.21 16.54 -47.77
N LEU A 21 55.82 16.05 -48.95
CA LEU A 21 54.41 15.89 -49.32
C LEU A 21 53.69 14.86 -48.43
N ALA A 22 54.33 13.71 -48.16
CA ALA A 22 53.79 12.71 -47.25
C ALA A 22 53.62 13.26 -45.82
N GLY A 23 54.57 14.06 -45.34
CA GLY A 23 54.47 14.75 -44.05
C GLY A 23 53.31 15.76 -44.00
N LEU A 24 53.11 16.54 -45.06
CA LEU A 24 51.99 17.48 -45.16
C LEU A 24 50.63 16.77 -45.20
N VAL A 25 50.51 15.69 -45.99
CA VAL A 25 49.27 14.89 -46.07
C VAL A 25 49.00 14.17 -44.76
N GLY A 26 50.02 13.57 -44.14
CA GLY A 26 49.91 12.92 -42.83
C GLY A 26 49.51 13.89 -41.73
N GLY A 27 50.11 15.09 -41.71
CA GLY A 27 49.71 16.17 -40.79
C GLY A 27 48.27 16.62 -40.99
N ALA A 28 47.84 16.80 -42.24
CA ALA A 28 46.45 17.15 -42.55
C ALA A 28 45.45 16.06 -42.13
N GLN A 29 45.81 14.78 -42.28
CA GLN A 29 44.98 13.67 -41.80
C GLN A 29 44.91 13.60 -40.27
N GLN A 30 46.01 13.87 -39.56
CA GLN A 30 46.00 13.93 -38.09
C GLN A 30 45.13 15.07 -37.55
N ILE A 31 45.14 16.25 -38.19
CA ILE A 31 44.28 17.36 -37.81
C ILE A 31 42.79 16.98 -37.97
N ARG A 32 42.43 16.32 -39.08
CA ARG A 32 41.05 15.85 -39.30
C ARG A 32 40.62 14.81 -38.26
N LEU A 33 41.50 13.87 -37.92
CA LEU A 33 41.20 12.85 -36.92
C LEU A 33 41.08 13.47 -35.52
N ALA A 34 41.95 14.43 -35.18
CA ALA A 34 41.89 15.15 -33.91
C ALA A 34 40.60 15.97 -33.79
N ALA A 35 40.17 16.65 -34.87
CA ALA A 35 38.89 17.35 -34.91
C ALA A 35 37.71 16.39 -34.72
N ALA A 36 37.69 15.25 -35.43
CA ALA A 36 36.64 14.25 -35.27
C ALA A 36 36.59 13.64 -33.85
N HIS A 37 37.74 13.45 -33.20
CA HIS A 37 37.79 13.01 -31.80
C HIS A 37 37.32 14.09 -30.82
N ALA A 38 37.62 15.36 -31.11
CA ALA A 38 37.14 16.49 -30.30
C ALA A 38 35.61 16.57 -30.36
N ASP A 39 35.02 16.54 -31.55
CA ASP A 39 33.56 16.55 -31.75
C ASP A 39 32.90 15.38 -31.00
N LEU A 40 33.46 14.18 -31.13
CA LEU A 40 32.94 12.99 -30.45
C LEU A 40 33.08 13.07 -28.92
N SER A 41 34.12 13.73 -28.41
CA SER A 41 34.29 13.96 -26.98
C SER A 41 33.31 14.99 -26.42
N ASP A 42 33.00 16.02 -27.19
CA ASP A 42 32.04 17.07 -26.82
C ASP A 42 30.61 16.50 -26.81
N GLU A 43 30.23 15.73 -27.84
CA GLU A 43 28.95 15.04 -27.89
C GLU A 43 28.78 14.03 -26.74
N LYS A 44 29.84 13.29 -26.38
CA LYS A 44 29.82 12.41 -25.20
C LYS A 44 29.63 13.18 -23.90
N ALA A 45 30.28 14.34 -23.77
CA ALA A 45 30.14 15.20 -22.60
C ALA A 45 28.71 15.75 -22.52
N ALA A 46 28.17 16.29 -23.61
CA ALA A 46 26.80 16.77 -23.71
C ALA A 46 25.76 15.67 -23.44
N HIS A 47 25.97 14.46 -23.98
CA HIS A 47 25.09 13.33 -23.70
C HIS A 47 25.17 12.89 -22.23
N SER A 48 26.36 12.92 -21.62
CA SER A 48 26.52 12.57 -20.20
C SER A 48 25.83 13.58 -19.28
N SER A 49 25.95 14.88 -19.56
CA SER A 49 25.31 15.93 -18.77
C SER A 49 23.78 15.88 -18.94
N TYR A 50 23.31 15.66 -20.16
CA TYR A 50 21.88 15.46 -20.43
C TYR A 50 21.31 14.27 -19.64
N ARG A 51 22.01 13.11 -19.64
CA ARG A 51 21.58 11.95 -18.85
C ARG A 51 21.51 12.24 -17.36
N THR A 52 22.45 13.01 -16.82
CA THR A 52 22.40 13.39 -15.40
C THR A 52 21.22 14.32 -15.10
N GLU A 53 20.94 15.28 -15.97
CA GLU A 53 19.80 16.18 -15.80
C GLU A 53 18.47 15.42 -15.86
N VAL A 54 18.31 14.51 -16.83
CA VAL A 54 17.13 13.65 -16.92
C VAL A 54 16.99 12.77 -15.69
N ALA A 55 18.07 12.13 -15.23
CA ALA A 55 18.04 11.30 -14.03
C ALA A 55 17.66 12.10 -12.76
N GLU A 56 18.12 13.34 -12.64
CA GLU A 56 17.71 14.23 -11.54
C GLU A 56 16.24 14.62 -11.62
N ARG A 57 15.74 14.94 -12.81
CA ARG A 57 14.34 15.28 -13.04
C ARG A 57 13.43 14.10 -12.71
N ASP A 58 13.79 12.91 -13.19
CA ASP A 58 13.06 11.68 -12.91
C ASP A 58 13.08 11.36 -11.42
N ARG A 59 14.21 11.56 -10.74
CA ARG A 59 14.30 11.38 -9.29
C ARG A 59 13.37 12.35 -8.54
N ARG A 60 13.34 13.62 -8.92
CA ARG A 60 12.44 14.63 -8.30
C ARG A 60 10.97 14.27 -8.56
N ALA A 61 10.62 13.89 -9.79
CA ALA A 61 9.26 13.46 -10.13
C ALA A 61 8.84 12.21 -9.34
N ALA A 62 9.73 11.22 -9.21
CA ALA A 62 9.50 10.01 -8.42
C ALA A 62 9.30 10.32 -6.94
N LEU A 63 10.08 11.24 -6.36
CA LEU A 63 9.92 11.65 -4.96
C LEU A 63 8.56 12.30 -4.71
N VAL A 64 8.11 13.20 -5.59
CA VAL A 64 6.78 13.83 -5.50
C VAL A 64 5.66 12.78 -5.60
N ALA A 65 5.77 11.84 -6.55
CA ALA A 65 4.80 10.76 -6.70
C ALA A 65 4.76 9.83 -5.46
N LEU A 66 5.91 9.52 -4.88
CA LEU A 66 6.00 8.73 -3.65
C LEU A 66 5.39 9.46 -2.45
N GLU A 67 5.59 10.77 -2.33
CA GLU A 67 5.05 11.57 -1.23
C GLU A 67 3.52 11.65 -1.30
N GLU A 68 2.94 11.87 -2.49
CA GLU A 68 1.50 11.81 -2.68
C GLU A 68 0.93 10.41 -2.41
N THR A 69 1.64 9.35 -2.81
CA THR A 69 1.24 7.98 -2.51
C THR A 69 1.26 7.71 -1.00
N LYS A 70 2.30 8.15 -0.30
CA LYS A 70 2.39 8.06 1.17
C LYS A 70 1.27 8.83 1.86
N ARG A 71 0.94 10.03 1.36
CA ARG A 71 -0.16 10.85 1.89
C ARG A 71 -1.49 10.10 1.79
N ARG A 72 -1.79 9.51 0.63
CA ARG A 72 -3.00 8.71 0.40
C ARG A 72 -3.03 7.45 1.27
N GLN A 73 -1.91 6.75 1.35
CA GLN A 73 -1.79 5.55 2.18
C GLN A 73 -1.99 5.87 3.67
N ALA A 74 -1.40 6.94 4.17
CA ALA A 74 -1.58 7.35 5.57
C ALA A 74 -3.04 7.66 5.92
N ARG A 75 -3.79 8.30 5.00
CA ARG A 75 -5.23 8.53 5.19
C ARG A 75 -6.03 7.23 5.21
N ASN A 76 -5.73 6.29 4.32
CA ASN A 76 -6.37 4.98 4.32
C ASN A 76 -6.06 4.18 5.59
N GLU A 77 -4.81 4.18 6.05
CA GLU A 77 -4.40 3.54 7.30
C GLU A 77 -5.15 4.13 8.51
N GLU A 78 -5.42 5.43 8.52
CA GLU A 78 -6.23 6.06 9.57
C GLU A 78 -7.70 5.60 9.52
N VAL A 79 -8.30 5.51 8.33
CA VAL A 79 -9.65 4.96 8.14
C VAL A 79 -9.72 3.52 8.60
N GLU A 80 -8.74 2.69 8.25
CA GLU A 80 -8.66 1.29 8.68
C GLU A 80 -8.53 1.16 10.19
N ARG A 81 -7.67 1.96 10.84
CA ARG A 81 -7.55 1.99 12.31
C ARG A 81 -8.87 2.36 12.98
N ASN A 82 -9.54 3.41 12.50
CA ASN A 82 -10.81 3.86 13.06
C ASN A 82 -11.92 2.82 12.88
N ALA A 83 -11.92 2.10 11.76
CA ALA A 83 -12.84 1.00 11.52
C ALA A 83 -12.57 -0.20 12.46
N ALA A 84 -11.29 -0.54 12.67
CA ALA A 84 -10.89 -1.59 13.60
C ALA A 84 -11.29 -1.27 15.05
N GLU A 85 -11.07 -0.03 15.50
CA GLU A 85 -11.49 0.43 16.84
C GLU A 85 -13.01 0.35 17.01
N GLN A 86 -13.78 0.83 16.03
CA GLN A 86 -15.24 0.72 16.08
C GLN A 86 -15.73 -0.73 16.13
N LEU A 87 -15.06 -1.63 15.40
CA LEU A 87 -15.38 -3.05 15.43
C LEU A 87 -15.06 -3.67 16.80
N GLU A 88 -13.95 -3.29 17.41
CA GLU A 88 -13.58 -3.74 18.77
C GLU A 88 -14.62 -3.29 19.81
N VAL A 89 -15.06 -2.04 19.75
CA VAL A 89 -16.13 -1.52 20.63
C VAL A 89 -17.42 -2.30 20.43
N ALA A 90 -17.84 -2.50 19.18
CA ALA A 90 -19.05 -3.28 18.88
C ALA A 90 -18.96 -4.73 19.39
N GLN A 91 -17.78 -5.37 19.27
CA GLN A 91 -17.54 -6.71 19.81
C GLN A 91 -17.58 -6.74 21.34
N ALA A 92 -17.02 -5.73 22.02
CA ALA A 92 -17.04 -5.63 23.47
C ALA A 92 -18.46 -5.42 24.00
N ASP A 93 -19.27 -4.60 23.32
CA ASP A 93 -20.68 -4.39 23.64
C ASP A 93 -21.49 -5.67 23.43
N ALA A 94 -21.27 -6.37 22.31
CA ALA A 94 -21.90 -7.65 22.03
C ALA A 94 -21.55 -8.72 23.08
N ALA A 95 -20.28 -8.80 23.51
CA ALA A 95 -19.84 -9.70 24.57
C ALA A 95 -20.53 -9.37 25.90
N SER A 96 -20.59 -8.08 26.27
CA SER A 96 -21.25 -7.60 27.49
C SER A 96 -22.75 -7.93 27.50
N ALA A 97 -23.42 -7.80 26.35
CA ALA A 97 -24.81 -8.19 26.18
C ALA A 97 -25.00 -9.72 26.28
N GLY A 98 -24.09 -10.51 25.71
CA GLY A 98 -24.07 -11.97 25.82
C GLY A 98 -23.94 -12.45 27.27
N ASP A 99 -23.01 -11.85 28.02
CA ASP A 99 -22.83 -12.13 29.45
C ASP A 99 -24.08 -11.78 30.27
N ALA A 100 -24.73 -10.65 29.95
CA ALA A 100 -25.97 -10.26 30.60
C ALA A 100 -27.10 -11.26 30.32
N LEU A 101 -27.22 -11.74 29.09
CA LEU A 101 -28.19 -12.78 28.70
C LEU A 101 -27.93 -14.08 29.48
N GLN A 102 -26.67 -14.54 29.54
CA GLN A 102 -26.30 -15.76 30.25
C GLN A 102 -26.60 -15.67 31.76
N ARG A 103 -26.31 -14.52 32.39
CA ARG A 103 -26.69 -14.29 33.80
C ARG A 103 -28.20 -14.36 34.00
N LEU A 104 -28.98 -13.86 33.04
CA LEU A 104 -30.43 -13.86 33.11
C LEU A 104 -30.99 -15.29 32.99
N GLU A 105 -30.41 -16.11 32.10
CA GLU A 105 -30.73 -17.54 31.95
C GLU A 105 -30.42 -18.32 33.24
N LEU A 106 -29.26 -18.08 33.86
CA LEU A 106 -28.88 -18.73 35.12
C LEU A 106 -29.86 -18.39 36.26
N ARG A 107 -30.24 -17.11 36.40
CA ARG A 107 -31.24 -16.67 37.40
C ARG A 107 -32.61 -17.29 37.15
N TYR A 108 -33.00 -17.43 35.88
CA TYR A 108 -34.24 -18.11 35.52
C TYR A 108 -34.20 -19.60 35.89
N ALA A 109 -33.10 -20.30 35.60
CA ALA A 109 -32.94 -21.70 35.95
C ALA A 109 -32.92 -21.92 37.47
N GLU A 110 -32.30 -21.02 38.23
CA GLU A 110 -32.31 -21.05 39.71
C GLU A 110 -33.71 -20.81 40.27
N SER A 111 -34.43 -19.82 39.72
CA SER A 111 -35.84 -19.55 40.04
C SER A 111 -36.71 -20.79 39.82
N GLU A 112 -36.55 -21.47 38.69
CA GLU A 112 -37.31 -22.69 38.38
C GLU A 112 -37.03 -23.81 39.38
N ARG A 113 -35.75 -24.06 39.74
CA ARG A 113 -35.38 -25.08 40.73
C ARG A 113 -36.00 -24.82 42.09
N ARG A 114 -36.03 -23.56 42.53
CA ARG A 114 -36.62 -23.17 43.81
C ARG A 114 -38.14 -23.33 43.82
N SER A 115 -38.83 -22.99 42.73
CA SER A 115 -40.28 -23.22 42.62
C SER A 115 -40.65 -24.69 42.77
N ARG A 116 -39.89 -25.61 42.16
CA ARG A 116 -40.10 -27.06 42.29
C ARG A 116 -39.91 -27.60 43.71
N ALA A 117 -38.99 -27.01 44.48
CA ALA A 117 -38.67 -27.48 45.82
C ALA A 117 -39.77 -27.16 46.87
N CYS A 118 -40.72 -26.27 46.56
CA CYS A 118 -41.71 -25.76 47.52
C CYS A 118 -43.16 -26.26 47.27
N GLY A 119 -43.42 -27.20 46.36
CA GLY A 119 -44.79 -27.57 45.93
C GLY A 119 -45.54 -28.58 46.80
N ASP A 120 -46.79 -28.28 47.14
CA ASP A 120 -47.80 -29.18 47.73
C ASP A 120 -48.75 -29.72 46.62
N SER A 121 -49.37 -30.88 46.79
CA SER A 121 -49.90 -31.71 45.68
C SER A 121 -51.03 -31.11 44.82
N ILE A 122 -51.86 -30.20 45.35
CA ILE A 122 -52.93 -29.51 44.59
C ILE A 122 -52.41 -28.24 43.92
N THR A 123 -51.47 -27.52 44.56
CA THR A 123 -50.74 -26.42 43.93
C THR A 123 -49.72 -26.92 42.91
N ALA A 124 -49.33 -28.19 42.98
CA ALA A 124 -48.39 -28.81 42.04
C ALA A 124 -48.94 -28.86 40.61
N GLN A 125 -50.21 -29.20 40.37
CA GLN A 125 -50.78 -29.24 39.01
C GLN A 125 -50.94 -27.84 38.39
N LEU A 126 -51.40 -26.86 39.16
CA LEU A 126 -51.46 -25.46 38.73
C LEU A 126 -50.04 -24.88 38.55
N GLY A 127 -49.10 -25.28 39.40
CA GLY A 127 -47.68 -24.94 39.31
C GLY A 127 -47.01 -25.55 38.09
N GLU A 128 -47.37 -26.76 37.69
CA GLU A 128 -46.79 -27.48 36.54
C GLU A 128 -47.18 -26.83 35.21
N ALA A 129 -48.45 -26.39 35.08
CA ALA A 129 -48.92 -25.63 33.93
C ALA A 129 -48.24 -24.24 33.84
N ALA A 130 -48.15 -23.52 34.97
CA ALA A 130 -47.45 -22.24 35.04
C ALA A 130 -45.94 -22.37 34.77
N GLU A 131 -45.32 -23.46 35.22
CA GLU A 131 -43.93 -23.80 34.92
C GLU A 131 -43.70 -24.12 33.44
N ALA A 132 -44.62 -24.87 32.82
CA ALA A 132 -44.54 -25.17 31.40
C ALA A 132 -44.60 -23.88 30.56
N GLU A 133 -45.50 -22.95 30.90
CA GLU A 133 -45.57 -21.64 30.26
C GLU A 133 -44.28 -20.82 30.48
N ALA A 134 -43.74 -20.80 31.71
CA ALA A 134 -42.49 -20.13 32.04
C ALA A 134 -41.29 -20.70 31.28
N ARG A 135 -41.19 -22.03 31.15
CA ARG A 135 -40.15 -22.72 30.37
C ARG A 135 -40.22 -22.37 28.89
N VAL A 136 -41.42 -22.39 28.30
CA VAL A 136 -41.63 -22.00 26.90
C VAL A 136 -41.22 -20.55 26.71
N ARG A 137 -41.64 -19.65 27.59
CA ARG A 137 -41.28 -18.22 27.51
C ARG A 137 -39.76 -18.02 27.63
N ALA A 138 -39.10 -18.69 28.56
CA ALA A 138 -37.64 -18.64 28.70
C ALA A 138 -36.92 -19.18 27.46
N HIS A 139 -37.37 -20.31 26.92
CA HIS A 139 -36.78 -20.90 25.70
C HIS A 139 -36.97 -19.99 24.47
N VAL A 140 -38.17 -19.42 24.29
CA VAL A 140 -38.44 -18.48 23.20
C VAL A 140 -37.59 -17.23 23.35
N LEU A 141 -37.53 -16.64 24.55
CA LEU A 141 -36.71 -15.44 24.80
C LEU A 141 -35.22 -15.71 24.60
N GLY A 142 -34.70 -16.87 25.02
CA GLY A 142 -33.31 -17.26 24.77
C GLY A 142 -33.02 -17.40 23.27
N ARG A 143 -33.91 -18.06 22.51
CA ARG A 143 -33.77 -18.19 21.05
C ARG A 143 -33.87 -16.84 20.32
N VAL A 144 -34.79 -15.97 20.74
CA VAL A 144 -34.92 -14.62 20.17
C VAL A 144 -33.69 -13.79 20.50
N GLY A 145 -33.17 -13.87 21.73
CA GLY A 145 -31.93 -13.21 22.13
C GLY A 145 -30.73 -13.65 21.31
N ALA A 146 -30.56 -14.96 21.10
CA ALA A 146 -29.51 -15.51 20.25
C ALA A 146 -29.64 -15.05 18.78
N ALA A 147 -30.86 -15.08 18.23
CA ALA A 147 -31.11 -14.59 16.88
C ALA A 147 -30.85 -13.08 16.76
N ALA A 148 -31.30 -12.28 17.72
CA ALA A 148 -31.05 -10.85 17.77
C ALA A 148 -29.55 -10.53 17.82
N GLY A 149 -28.77 -11.29 18.61
CA GLY A 149 -27.31 -11.15 18.67
C GLY A 149 -26.63 -11.43 17.32
N LEU A 150 -27.05 -12.48 16.61
CA LEU A 150 -26.54 -12.78 15.27
C LEU A 150 -26.82 -11.65 14.26
N TYR A 151 -28.05 -11.12 14.26
CA TYR A 151 -28.41 -10.02 13.37
C TYR A 151 -27.72 -8.70 13.75
N ALA A 152 -27.56 -8.42 15.05
CA ALA A 152 -26.84 -7.26 15.52
C ALA A 152 -25.37 -7.31 15.09
N ALA A 153 -24.69 -8.43 15.30
CA ALA A 153 -23.30 -8.61 14.87
C ALA A 153 -23.12 -8.41 13.35
N ALA A 154 -24.04 -8.96 12.54
CA ALA A 154 -24.02 -8.75 11.10
C ALA A 154 -24.30 -7.29 10.71
N ALA A 155 -25.23 -6.63 11.41
CA ALA A 155 -25.55 -5.23 11.16
C ALA A 155 -24.37 -4.31 11.51
N ASP A 156 -23.70 -4.56 12.63
CA ASP A 156 -22.54 -3.79 13.07
C ASP A 156 -21.35 -3.95 12.11
N ASP A 157 -21.02 -5.19 11.69
CA ASP A 157 -19.95 -5.43 10.70
C ASP A 157 -20.25 -4.72 9.37
N ASN A 158 -21.48 -4.83 8.86
CA ASN A 158 -21.90 -4.15 7.64
C ASN A 158 -21.83 -2.62 7.78
N ARG A 159 -22.24 -2.08 8.94
CA ARG A 159 -22.21 -0.64 9.22
C ARG A 159 -20.77 -0.12 9.23
N VAL A 160 -19.88 -0.78 9.98
CA VAL A 160 -18.46 -0.39 10.08
C VAL A 160 -17.79 -0.45 8.71
N ARG A 161 -18.04 -1.50 7.92
CA ARG A 161 -17.53 -1.62 6.55
C ARG A 161 -18.06 -0.52 5.64
N GLY A 162 -19.37 -0.23 5.71
CA GLY A 162 -19.99 0.84 4.93
C GLY A 162 -19.37 2.20 5.23
N GLN A 163 -19.20 2.51 6.52
CA GLN A 163 -18.55 3.75 6.98
C GLN A 163 -17.09 3.82 6.56
N ALA A 164 -16.36 2.71 6.61
CA ALA A 164 -14.97 2.65 6.13
C ALA A 164 -14.89 2.90 4.62
N CYS A 165 -15.81 2.34 3.82
CA CYS A 165 -15.88 2.60 2.38
C CYS A 165 -16.17 4.07 2.07
N GLU A 166 -17.14 4.67 2.76
CA GLU A 166 -17.49 6.09 2.60
C GLU A 166 -16.31 7.00 3.00
N ALA A 167 -15.70 6.76 4.16
CA ALA A 167 -14.54 7.53 4.63
C ALA A 167 -13.32 7.37 3.70
N SER A 168 -13.07 6.17 3.16
CA SER A 168 -11.99 5.96 2.20
C SER A 168 -12.24 6.74 0.92
N TYR A 169 -13.47 6.73 0.39
CA TYR A 169 -13.83 7.52 -0.78
C TYR A 169 -13.67 9.04 -0.52
N ASP A 170 -14.17 9.54 0.60
CA ASP A 170 -14.03 10.94 1.00
C ASP A 170 -12.55 11.35 1.10
N SER A 171 -11.71 10.44 1.59
CA SER A 171 -10.25 10.62 1.66
C SER A 171 -9.56 10.65 0.29
N LEU A 172 -10.22 10.26 -0.80
CA LEU A 172 -9.70 10.42 -2.16
C LEU A 172 -10.18 11.72 -2.81
N THR A 173 -11.36 12.22 -2.41
CA THR A 173 -11.98 13.41 -3.00
C THR A 173 -11.65 14.73 -2.30
N GLN A 174 -11.18 14.72 -1.04
CA GLN A 174 -10.71 15.92 -0.29
C GLN A 174 -9.21 16.15 -0.46
#